data_AF-A0AB37UAV2-F1
#
_entry.id   AF-A0AB37UAV2-F1
#
_cell.length_a   1.000
_cell.length_b   1.000
_cell.length_c   1.000
_cell.angle_alpha   90.00
_cell.angle_beta   90.00
_cell.angle_gamma   90.00
#
_symmetry.space_group_name_H-M   'P 1'
#
loop_
_entity.id
_entity.type
_entity.pdbx_description
1 polymer ?
#
loop_
_entity_poly.entity_id
_entity_poly.type
_entity_poly.pdbx_seq_one_letter_code
_entity_poly.pdbx_strand_id
1 'polypeptide(L)' 'MHPEAGEIDTDLPKPPEHTHIMLDFAASWVEIPEVGGDRYHQRYPDESIAQWHERLGLGDETEE' A
#
# COMPACT_ATOMS: atom_id res chain seq x y z
N MET A 1 -2.29 -26.97 9.53
CA MET A 1 -2.87 -25.77 10.19
C MET A 1 -2.69 -24.63 9.22
N HIS A 2 -3.78 -24.15 8.62
CA HIS A 2 -3.78 -22.90 7.86
C HIS A 2 -4.43 -21.86 8.78
N PRO A 3 -3.98 -20.60 8.80
CA PRO A 3 -4.76 -19.56 9.46
C PRO A 3 -6.15 -19.54 8.82
N GLU A 4 -7.19 -19.78 9.61
CA GLU A 4 -8.57 -19.57 9.15
C GLU A 4 -8.73 -18.08 8.91
N ALA A 5 -8.81 -17.68 7.65
CA ALA A 5 -8.96 -16.29 7.19
C ALA A 5 -10.35 -15.71 7.52
N GLY A 6 -10.94 -16.11 8.65
CA GLY A 6 -12.26 -15.75 9.13
C GLY A 6 -12.29 -15.07 10.51
N GLU A 7 -11.19 -15.05 11.27
CA GLU A 7 -11.10 -14.33 12.55
C GLU A 7 -10.20 -13.09 12.42
N ILE A 8 -10.62 -12.13 11.59
CA ILE A 8 -10.23 -10.73 11.76
C ILE A 8 -11.52 -9.91 11.75
N ASP A 9 -12.32 -10.06 12.81
CA ASP A 9 -13.51 -9.22 13.08
C ASP A 9 -13.12 -7.81 13.58
N THR A 10 -11.86 -7.42 13.38
CA THR A 10 -11.33 -6.10 13.75
C THR A 10 -11.06 -5.31 12.49
N ASP A 11 -11.51 -4.06 12.46
CA ASP A 11 -11.22 -3.16 11.35
C ASP A 11 -9.71 -3.11 11.09
N LEU A 12 -9.32 -3.29 9.82
CA LEU A 12 -7.93 -3.16 9.43
C LEU A 12 -7.46 -1.72 9.70
N PRO A 13 -6.22 -1.54 10.20
CA PRO A 13 -5.66 -0.22 10.36
C PRO A 13 -5.54 0.45 8.99
N LYS A 14 -5.73 1.77 8.95
CA LYS A 14 -5.44 2.55 7.75
C LYS A 14 -3.93 2.50 7.49
N PRO A 15 -3.48 2.23 6.25
CA PRO A 15 -2.07 2.27 5.95
C PRO A 15 -1.53 3.70 6.13
N PRO A 16 -0.26 3.85 6.51
CA PRO A 16 0.35 5.16 6.71
C PRO A 16 0.61 5.92 5.40
N GLU A 17 0.65 5.22 4.26
CA GLU A 17 0.93 5.77 2.94
C GLU A 17 0.21 4.93 1.86
N HIS A 18 -0.21 5.54 0.75
CA HIS A 18 -0.56 4.82 -0.48
C HIS A 18 0.41 5.12 -1.62
N THR A 19 0.57 4.14 -2.52
CA THR A 19 1.33 4.28 -3.76
C THR A 19 0.39 4.13 -4.95
N HIS A 20 0.15 5.23 -5.66
CA HIS A 20 -0.65 5.29 -6.88
C HIS A 20 0.24 5.03 -8.09
N ILE A 21 -0.06 4.01 -8.87
CA ILE A 21 0.76 3.56 -10.00
C ILE A 21 -0.04 3.60 -11.30
N MET A 22 0.65 3.55 -12.44
CA MET A 22 0.02 3.46 -13.78
C MET A 22 -0.87 4.66 -14.14
N LEU A 23 -0.56 5.84 -13.60
CA LEU A 23 -1.36 7.06 -13.82
C LEU A 23 -1.37 7.53 -15.28
N ASP A 24 -0.39 7.15 -16.11
CA ASP A 24 -0.42 7.38 -17.57
C ASP A 24 -1.64 6.74 -18.25
N PHE A 25 -2.18 5.70 -17.64
CA PHE A 25 -3.30 4.91 -18.16
C PHE A 25 -4.58 5.10 -17.34
N ALA A 26 -4.56 5.99 -16.34
CA ALA A 26 -5.76 6.35 -15.61
C ALA A 26 -6.76 6.97 -16.60
N ALA A 27 -8.01 6.50 -16.55
CA ALA A 27 -9.05 7.06 -17.39
C ALA A 27 -9.33 8.52 -16.99
N SER A 28 -9.65 9.37 -17.95
CA SER A 28 -9.81 10.83 -17.73
C SER A 28 -10.93 11.21 -16.76
N TRP A 29 -11.86 10.29 -16.47
CA TRP A 29 -12.94 10.47 -15.52
C TRP A 29 -12.58 10.04 -14.08
N VAL A 30 -11.41 9.42 -13.88
CA VAL A 30 -10.93 9.03 -12.55
C VAL A 30 -10.29 10.23 -11.88
N GLU A 31 -10.82 10.62 -10.73
CA GLU A 31 -10.18 11.59 -9.85
C GLU A 31 -9.02 10.92 -9.11
N ILE A 32 -7.81 11.45 -9.28
CA ILE A 32 -6.63 10.98 -8.57
C ILE A 32 -6.53 11.80 -7.28
N PRO A 33 -6.66 11.17 -6.09
CA PRO A 33 -6.64 11.90 -4.83
C PRO A 33 -5.24 12.48 -4.61
N GLU A 34 -5.13 13.76 -4.22
CA GLU A 34 -3.86 14.40 -3.87
C GLU A 34 -3.71 14.46 -2.34
N VAL A 35 -3.13 13.41 -1.76
CA VAL A 35 -2.92 13.27 -0.32
C VAL A 35 -1.45 13.50 -0.02
N GLY A 36 -1.18 14.41 0.91
CA GLY A 36 0.18 14.68 1.36
C GLY A 36 0.80 13.43 2.01
N GLY A 37 1.90 12.95 1.44
CA GLY A 37 2.61 11.74 1.90
C GLY A 37 2.49 10.57 0.93
N ASP A 38 1.43 10.51 0.14
CA ASP A 38 1.25 9.46 -0.89
C ASP A 38 2.27 9.62 -2.03
N ARG A 39 2.57 8.50 -2.70
CA ARG A 39 3.46 8.46 -3.85
C ARG A 39 2.68 8.27 -5.15
N TYR A 40 3.08 8.98 -6.20
CA TYR A 40 2.39 8.99 -7.49
C TYR A 40 3.36 8.64 -8.61
N HIS A 41 3.07 7.56 -9.34
CA HIS A 41 3.89 7.06 -10.42
C HIS A 41 3.07 6.94 -11.71
N GLN A 42 3.57 7.55 -12.78
CA GLN A 42 2.99 7.41 -14.12
C GLN A 42 2.94 5.95 -14.58
N ARG A 43 3.90 5.14 -14.15
CA ARG A 43 4.01 3.70 -14.42
C ARG A 43 4.32 2.94 -13.13
N TYR A 44 4.94 1.78 -13.22
CA TYR A 44 5.43 1.07 -12.05
C TYR A 44 6.59 1.85 -11.39
N PRO A 45 6.62 1.91 -10.04
CA PRO A 45 7.79 2.37 -9.31
C PRO A 45 8.94 1.37 -9.44
N ASP A 46 10.17 1.84 -9.23
CA ASP A 46 11.33 0.95 -9.05
C ASP A 46 11.28 0.21 -7.71
N GLU A 47 10.56 0.77 -6.73
CA GLU A 47 10.31 0.18 -5.42
C GLU A 47 9.39 -1.03 -5.53
N SER A 48 9.82 -2.16 -4.99
CA SER A 48 8.97 -3.34 -4.78
C SER A 48 8.09 -3.18 -3.54
N ILE A 49 7.02 -3.98 -3.44
CA ILE A 49 6.14 -3.99 -2.26
C ILE A 49 6.95 -4.30 -0.99
N ALA A 50 7.90 -5.24 -1.03
CA ALA A 50 8.75 -5.54 0.13
C ALA A 50 9.56 -4.31 0.59
N GLN A 51 10.16 -3.59 -0.35
CA GLN A 51 10.92 -2.37 -0.05
C GLN A 51 10.02 -1.24 0.47
N TRP A 52 8.78 -1.16 -0.03
CA TRP A 52 7.78 -0.25 0.50
C TRP A 52 7.48 -0.55 1.98
N HIS A 53 7.31 -1.82 2.34
CA HIS A 53 7.14 -2.24 3.74
C HIS A 53 8.38 -1.90 4.58
N GLU A 54 9.59 -2.21 4.11
CA GLU A 54 10.85 -1.89 4.80
C GLU A 54 11.00 -0.39 5.07
N ARG A 55 10.73 0.44 4.05
CA ARG A 55 10.82 1.90 4.16
C ARG A 55 9.84 2.48 5.18
N LEU A 56 8.65 1.90 5.27
CA LEU A 56 7.62 2.34 6.20
C LEU A 56 7.74 1.68 7.59
N GLY A 57 8.72 0.81 7.79
CA GLY A 57 8.87 0.04 9.03
C GLY A 57 7.70 -0.93 9.27
N LEU A 58 7.05 -1.40 8.20
CA LEU A 58 5.94 -2.36 8.21
C LEU A 58 6.41 -3.80 7.91
N GLY A 59 7.73 -4.03 7.91
CA GLY A 59 8.28 -5.39 7.91
C GLY A 59 8.00 -6.04 9.24
N ASP A 60 7.73 -7.35 9.23
CA ASP A 60 7.39 -8.15 10.41
C ASP A 60 8.42 -7.90 11.54
N GLU A 61 8.01 -7.14 12.57
CA GLU A 61 8.60 -7.31 13.89
C GLU A 61 8.06 -8.63 14.41
N THR A 62 8.71 -9.74 14.07
CA THR A 62 8.57 -10.95 14.88
C THR A 62 8.98 -10.55 16.28
N GLU A 63 7.98 -10.33 17.14
CA GLU A 63 8.09 -10.24 18.58
C GLU A 63 8.99 -11.41 19.07
N GLU A 64 10.07 -11.06 19.78
CA GLU A 64 10.93 -12.02 20.50
C GLU A 64 10.36 -12.30 21.90
#